data_AF-A0A349PX26-F1
#
_entry.id   AF-A0A349PX26-F1
#
_cell.length_a   1.000
_cell.length_b   1.000
_cell.length_c   1.000
_cell.angle_alpha   90.00
_cell.angle_beta   90.00
_cell.angle_gamma   90.00
#
_symmetry.space_group_name_H-M   'P 1'
#
loop_
_entity.id
_entity.type
_entity.pdbx_description
1 polymer ?
#
loop_
_entity_poly.entity_id
_entity_poly.type
_entity_poly.pdbx_seq_one_letter_code
_entity_poly.pdbx_strand_id
1 'polypeptide(L)' 'MRIVVLAGGLSMERNVSLSSGNKICRALRARGYQAILVDM' A
#
# COMPACT_ATOMS: atom_id res chain seq x y z
N MET A 1 2.72 -15.89 -2.98
CA MET A 1 1.88 -15.37 -1.87
C MET A 1 1.18 -14.10 -2.33
N ARG A 2 -0.12 -13.95 -2.02
CA ARG A 2 -0.93 -12.76 -2.36
C ARG A 2 -1.00 -11.84 -1.13
N ILE A 3 -0.70 -10.56 -1.31
CA ILE A 3 -0.60 -9.58 -0.22
C ILE A 3 -1.48 -8.37 -0.57
N VAL A 4 -2.29 -7.92 0.39
CA VAL A 4 -3.04 -6.66 0.26
C VAL A 4 -2.43 -5.64 1.21
N VAL A 5 -2.13 -4.45 0.67
CA VAL A 5 -1.64 -3.30 1.45
C VAL A 5 -2.80 -2.32 1.58
N LEU A 6 -3.34 -2.20 2.79
CA LEU A 6 -4.38 -1.22 3.11
C LEU A 6 -3.71 0.11 3.45
N ALA A 7 -4.13 1.18 2.79
CA ALA A 7 -3.61 2.53 2.99
C ALA A 7 -4.75 3.55 2.84
N GLY A 8 -4.55 4.78 3.30
CA GLY A 8 -5.56 5.84 3.28
C GLY A 8 -6.34 5.97 4.60
N GLY A 9 -7.68 5.97 4.52
CA GLY A 9 -8.60 6.25 5.63
C GLY A 9 -9.06 7.71 5.72
N LEU A 10 -9.94 8.02 6.67
CA LEU A 10 -10.54 9.35 6.90
C LEU A 10 -9.63 10.34 7.66
N SER A 11 -8.35 10.02 7.83
CA SER A 11 -7.39 10.87 8.54
C SER A 11 -6.90 12.04 7.69
N MET A 12 -6.52 13.15 8.32
CA MET A 12 -5.74 14.21 7.64
C MET A 12 -4.41 13.68 7.09
N GLU A 13 -3.91 12.56 7.60
CA GLU A 13 -2.69 11.90 7.11
C GLU A 13 -2.94 10.95 5.92
N ARG A 14 -4.15 10.93 5.34
CA ARG A 14 -4.51 10.04 4.21
C ARG A 14 -3.46 10.02 3.10
N ASN A 15 -3.01 11.19 2.64
CA ASN A 15 -1.99 11.29 1.59
C ASN A 15 -0.64 10.69 2.01
N VAL A 16 -0.28 10.83 3.29
CA VAL A 16 0.93 10.23 3.85
C VAL A 16 0.79 8.71 3.90
N SER A 17 -0.37 8.21 4.34
CA SER A 17 -0.73 6.79 4.38
C SER A 17 -0.70 6.14 2.99
N LEU A 18 -1.26 6.81 1.97
CA LEU A 18 -1.21 6.35 0.58
C LEU A 18 0.22 6.33 0.02
N SER A 19 1.01 7.37 0.30
CA SER A 19 2.40 7.46 -0.15
C SER A 19 3.28 6.36 0.45
N SER A 20 3.14 6.10 1.75
CA SER A 20 3.87 5.02 2.43
C SER A 20 3.40 3.64 1.98
N GLY A 21 2.09 3.41 1.90
CA GLY A 21 1.49 2.17 1.39
C GLY A 21 1.95 1.84 -0.03
N ASN A 22 2.05 2.85 -0.92
CA ASN A 22 2.51 2.65 -2.29
C ASN A 22 3.99 2.23 -2.36
N LYS A 23 4.85 2.80 -1.51
CA LYS A 23 6.26 2.38 -1.40
C LYS A 23 6.37 0.92 -0.96
N ILE A 24 5.57 0.50 0.02
CA ILE A 24 5.53 -0.89 0.49
C ILE A 24 5.01 -1.82 -0.61
N CYS A 25 3.91 -1.47 -1.27
CA CYS A 25 3.35 -2.26 -2.36
C CYS A 25 4.36 -2.45 -3.50
N ARG A 26 5.10 -1.38 -3.88
CA ARG A 26 6.18 -1.45 -4.87
C ARG A 26 7.32 -2.36 -4.42
N ALA A 27 7.77 -2.25 -3.18
CA ALA A 27 8.85 -3.10 -2.66
C ALA A 27 8.44 -4.58 -2.64
N LEU A 28 7.20 -4.89 -2.30
CA LEU A 28 6.65 -6.25 -2.35
C LEU A 28 6.60 -6.79 -3.79
N ARG A 29 6.14 -5.97 -4.74
CA ARG A 29 6.13 -6.33 -6.17
C ARG A 29 7.53 -6.57 -6.71
N ALA A 30 8.50 -5.72 -6.34
CA ALA A 30 9.90 -5.87 -6.75
C ALA A 30 10.53 -7.17 -6.22
N ARG A 31 10.05 -7.69 -5.09
CA ARG A 31 10.46 -8.99 -4.54
C ARG A 31 9.72 -10.19 -5.15
N GLY A 32 8.89 -9.99 -6.17
CA GLY A 32 8.13 -11.04 -6.86
C GLY A 32 6.81 -11.42 -6.18
N TYR A 33 6.37 -10.68 -5.16
CA TYR A 33 5.06 -10.92 -4.53
C TYR A 33 3.93 -10.28 -5.33
N GLN A 34 2.78 -10.96 -5.38
CA GLN A 34 1.55 -10.38 -5.91
C GLN A 34 0.94 -9.48 -4.85
N ALA A 35 1.27 -8.18 -4.89
CA ALA A 35 0.76 -7.18 -3.96
C ALA A 35 -0.22 -6.19 -4.64
N ILE A 36 -1.34 -5.91 -3.98
CA ILE A 36 -2.32 -4.90 -4.40
C ILE A 36 -2.46 -3.86 -3.29
N LEU A 37 -2.45 -2.57 -3.66
CA LEU A 37 -2.77 -1.48 -2.75
C LEU A 37 -4.27 -1.21 -2.83
N VAL A 38 -4.93 -1.17 -1.67
CA VAL A 38 -6.34 -0.83 -1.55
C VAL A 38 -6.44 0.40 -0.66
N ASP A 39 -7.16 1.39 -1.17
CA ASP A 39 -7.47 2.63 -0.47
C ASP A 39 -8.73 2.43 0.37
N MET A 40 -8.68 2.84 1.65
CA MET A 40 -9.83 2.81 2.58
C MET A 40 -10.53 4.16 2.69
#